data_AF-A0AA97FG05-F1
#
_entry.id   AF-A0AA97FG05-F1
#
_cell.length_a   1.000
_cell.length_b   1.000
_cell.length_c   1.000
_cell.angle_alpha   90.00
_cell.angle_beta   90.00
_cell.angle_gamma   90.00
#
_symmetry.space_group_name_H-M   'P 1'
#
loop_
_entity.id
_entity.type
_entity.pdbx_description
1 polymer ?
#
loop_
_entity_poly.entity_id
_entity_poly.type
_entity_poly.pdbx_seq_one_letter_code
_entity_poly.pdbx_strand_id
1 'polypeptide(L)'
;MSGTKQPQILFPGPLPVSVSIGFIATEQSFDIEKVLKSVKTVFLKMEKILFNTPHTYRFILPFNPGPEHIILESLSKDPIWKKCNEPKVVLLKIPFRDDEIRMPFEGEISFDVEIVSEEGNSKKVSESHYEPVIERSSFVILTGEWEPETTKYRKGSVFDIARNYGRTVVAINPLMEETFEMPHDDRIFESYTQLNDYNSEYLSDYLFQKKALKYISALREECKNAGLSEDAISKIYSQLLPQFIRSRMLSEKYRMYYSIAGTFASILAAMAVLTITLQTLFFPEMPEIVWIEVAEIFLIILLMTGSRYGDFHRKWIDYSFLSERIRAAFFLCIVCITCEKPDTPPHMSLAHRPNDWMVMAFESLTESGKIEYCRLDIPFEPLKKFFASAWIGYKLKFYKERSRSSRKKFFYLAIAGETIFVLTLILAVIHAAGIGHWEIRNVEGSLMLAYLTITLPAVGSAIAAVRVQREYLRNSERYSHIVRHLTAIKNQTRHVRDMGELCGVLEEMNEITLREQQDWRIIFRFRRIEAM
;
A
#
# COMPACT_ATOMS: atom_id res chain seq x y z
N MET A 1 24.78 -16.56 -37.05
CA MET A 1 23.86 -15.83 -36.15
C MET A 1 23.91 -16.47 -34.78
N SER A 2 24.73 -15.92 -33.89
CA SER A 2 24.79 -16.36 -32.49
C SER A 2 23.48 -15.95 -31.83
N GLY A 3 22.64 -16.92 -31.47
CA GLY A 3 21.42 -16.67 -30.71
C GLY A 3 21.80 -16.24 -29.31
N THR A 4 21.89 -14.93 -29.08
CA THR A 4 21.98 -14.35 -27.74
C THR A 4 20.77 -14.85 -26.94
N LYS A 5 21.00 -15.82 -26.05
CA LYS A 5 19.98 -16.29 -25.10
C LYS A 5 19.42 -15.06 -24.39
N GLN A 6 18.12 -14.84 -24.52
CA GLN A 6 17.47 -13.76 -23.78
C GLN A 6 17.75 -13.98 -22.29
N PRO A 7 18.17 -12.93 -21.55
CA PRO A 7 18.42 -13.07 -20.13
C PRO A 7 17.14 -13.57 -19.46
N GLN A 8 17.22 -14.70 -18.76
CA GLN A 8 16.11 -15.17 -17.94
C GLN A 8 15.92 -14.18 -16.79
N ILE A 9 14.81 -13.47 -16.80
CA ILE A 9 14.44 -12.57 -15.73
C ILE A 9 13.94 -13.43 -14.58
N LEU A 10 14.72 -13.50 -13.51
CA LEU A 10 14.35 -14.23 -12.31
C LEU A 10 13.10 -13.62 -11.70
N PHE A 11 12.19 -14.48 -11.25
CA PHE A 11 11.05 -14.03 -10.47
C PHE A 11 11.56 -13.39 -9.18
N PRO A 12 11.07 -12.20 -8.80
CA PRO A 12 11.55 -11.53 -7.61
C PRO A 12 11.25 -12.37 -6.38
N GLY A 13 12.27 -12.58 -5.54
CA GLY A 13 12.08 -13.12 -4.20
C GLY A 13 11.23 -12.20 -3.32
N PRO A 14 10.79 -12.69 -2.15
CA PRO A 14 10.08 -11.88 -1.17
C PRO A 14 10.94 -10.68 -0.73
N LEU A 15 10.28 -9.55 -0.44
CA LEU A 15 10.93 -8.36 0.06
C LEU A 15 11.37 -8.59 1.51
N PRO A 16 12.66 -8.42 1.84
CA PRO A 16 13.09 -8.56 3.21
C PRO A 16 12.63 -7.37 4.07
N VAL A 17 12.72 -7.50 5.39
CA VAL A 17 12.50 -6.37 6.32
C VAL A 17 13.44 -6.46 7.51
N SER A 18 13.93 -5.29 7.96
CA SER A 18 14.62 -5.20 9.26
C SER A 18 13.63 -4.73 10.32
N VAL A 19 13.44 -5.52 11.36
CA VAL A 19 12.55 -5.21 12.48
C VAL A 19 13.38 -4.56 13.57
N SER A 20 13.27 -3.24 13.71
CA SER A 20 14.01 -2.49 14.74
C SER A 20 13.23 -2.48 16.04
N ILE A 21 13.78 -3.10 17.09
CA ILE A 21 13.13 -3.26 18.40
C ILE A 21 13.89 -2.45 19.42
N GLY A 22 13.23 -1.44 20.00
CA GLY A 22 13.75 -0.69 21.13
C GLY A 22 13.53 -1.49 22.39
N PHE A 23 14.60 -1.81 23.12
CA PHE A 23 14.48 -2.57 24.36
C PHE A 23 14.75 -1.66 25.55
N ILE A 24 13.73 -1.44 26.39
CA ILE A 24 13.80 -0.52 27.52
C ILE A 24 13.40 -1.23 28.81
N ALA A 25 14.29 -1.22 29.79
CA ALA A 25 14.00 -1.65 31.15
C ALA A 25 14.09 -0.45 32.10
N THR A 26 13.03 -0.20 32.85
CA THR A 26 12.93 0.95 33.78
C THR A 26 13.13 0.54 35.25
N GLU A 27 12.88 -0.73 35.57
CA GLU A 27 13.12 -1.29 36.91
C GLU A 27 14.40 -2.13 36.94
N GLN A 28 15.15 -2.04 38.04
CA GLN A 28 16.40 -2.80 38.21
C GLN A 28 16.16 -4.23 38.72
N SER A 29 15.03 -4.49 39.37
CA SER A 29 14.71 -5.80 39.95
C SER A 29 13.55 -6.45 39.20
N PHE A 30 13.82 -7.57 38.53
CA PHE A 30 12.80 -8.40 37.90
C PHE A 30 13.23 -9.86 37.87
N ASP A 31 12.25 -10.73 37.68
CA ASP A 31 12.48 -12.14 37.39
C ASP A 31 12.80 -12.30 35.89
N ILE A 32 14.08 -12.56 35.60
CA ILE A 32 14.59 -12.69 34.24
C ILE A 32 13.87 -13.78 33.45
N GLU A 33 13.49 -14.89 34.08
CA GLU A 33 12.85 -16.01 33.39
C GLU A 33 11.44 -15.63 32.91
N LYS A 34 10.69 -14.92 33.76
CA LYS A 34 9.35 -14.41 33.44
C LYS A 34 9.36 -13.38 32.33
N VAL A 35 10.31 -12.43 32.40
CA VAL A 35 10.48 -11.41 31.36
C VAL A 35 10.86 -12.09 30.04
N LEU A 36 11.82 -13.00 30.04
CA LEU A 36 12.22 -13.74 28.84
C LEU A 36 11.06 -14.54 28.23
N LYS A 37 10.23 -15.20 29.05
CA LYS A 37 9.04 -15.93 28.57
C LYS A 37 8.04 -15.00 27.87
N SER A 38 7.83 -13.81 28.42
CA SER A 38 6.95 -12.80 27.84
C SER A 38 7.53 -12.23 26.53
N VAL A 39 8.82 -11.89 26.53
CA VAL A 39 9.55 -11.45 25.34
C VAL A 39 9.47 -12.48 24.21
N LYS A 40 9.67 -13.77 24.52
CA LYS A 40 9.52 -14.88 23.55
C LYS A 40 8.13 -14.93 22.94
N THR A 41 7.09 -14.65 23.72
CA THR A 41 5.71 -14.62 23.21
C THR A 41 5.54 -13.53 22.15
N VAL A 42 6.16 -12.36 22.34
CA VAL A 42 6.20 -11.28 21.35
C VAL A 42 6.93 -11.71 20.09
N PHE A 43 8.09 -12.37 20.22
CA PHE A 43 8.83 -12.90 19.06
C PHE A 43 8.07 -13.97 18.29
N LEU A 44 7.43 -14.93 18.98
CA LEU A 44 6.61 -15.95 18.31
C LEU A 44 5.42 -15.33 17.58
N LYS A 45 4.82 -14.26 18.11
CA LYS A 45 3.81 -13.47 17.41
C LYS A 45 4.39 -12.82 16.15
N MET A 46 5.59 -12.26 16.23
CA MET A 46 6.29 -11.65 15.09
C MET A 46 6.65 -12.66 14.00
N GLU A 47 7.20 -13.82 14.36
CA GLU A 47 7.48 -14.92 13.43
C GLU A 47 6.21 -15.38 12.71
N LYS A 48 5.08 -15.43 13.43
CA LYS A 48 3.79 -15.78 12.82
C LYS A 48 3.33 -14.71 11.82
N ILE A 49 3.51 -13.43 12.13
CA ILE A 49 3.14 -12.31 11.25
C ILE A 49 4.02 -12.29 10.00
N LEU A 50 5.34 -12.52 10.15
CA LEU A 50 6.35 -12.42 9.09
C LEU A 50 6.71 -13.78 8.47
N PHE A 51 5.86 -14.80 8.59
CA PHE A 51 6.17 -16.18 8.19
C PHE A 51 6.69 -16.35 6.74
N ASN A 52 6.18 -15.56 5.79
CA ASN A 52 6.60 -15.59 4.38
C ASN A 52 7.56 -14.44 4.01
N THR A 53 8.07 -13.73 5.00
CA THR A 53 8.88 -12.52 4.81
C THR A 53 10.26 -12.75 5.43
N PRO A 54 11.34 -12.78 4.64
CA PRO A 54 12.69 -12.83 5.19
C PRO A 54 12.91 -11.60 6.05
N HIS A 55 13.38 -11.78 7.28
CA HIS A 55 13.56 -10.67 8.18
C HIS A 55 14.80 -10.83 9.06
N THR A 56 15.27 -9.68 9.55
CA THR A 56 16.37 -9.58 10.51
C THR A 56 15.92 -8.69 11.67
N TYR A 57 16.18 -9.14 12.88
CA TYR A 57 15.91 -8.34 14.07
C TYR A 57 17.09 -7.42 14.34
N ARG A 58 16.80 -6.15 14.63
CA ARG A 58 17.77 -5.14 15.04
C ARG A 58 17.37 -4.62 16.42
N PHE A 59 18.13 -4.97 17.45
CA PHE A 59 17.89 -4.45 18.79
C PHE A 59 18.57 -3.10 18.96
N ILE A 60 17.84 -2.13 19.52
CA ILE A 60 18.30 -0.78 19.78
C ILE A 60 18.26 -0.57 21.30
N LEU A 61 19.41 -0.27 21.89
CA LEU A 61 19.59 -0.09 23.32
C LEU A 61 20.39 1.19 23.60
N PRO A 62 20.26 1.78 24.79
CA PRO A 62 21.22 2.79 25.23
C PRO A 62 22.62 2.18 25.36
N PHE A 63 23.66 3.00 25.18
CA PHE A 63 25.06 2.53 25.28
C PHE A 63 25.46 2.10 26.70
N ASN A 64 24.87 2.70 27.73
CA ASN A 64 25.24 2.41 29.10
C ASN A 64 24.63 1.08 29.56
N PRO A 65 25.42 0.22 30.24
CA PRO A 65 24.93 -1.06 30.71
C PRO A 65 23.75 -0.87 31.66
N GLY A 66 22.73 -1.67 31.46
CA GLY A 66 21.46 -1.61 32.17
C GLY A 66 20.73 -2.96 32.11
N PRO A 67 19.59 -3.10 32.80
CA PRO A 67 18.89 -4.37 32.87
C PRO A 67 18.46 -4.92 31.50
N GLU A 68 18.21 -4.04 30.52
CA GLU A 68 17.96 -4.38 29.12
C GLU A 68 19.12 -5.18 28.48
N HIS A 69 20.36 -4.94 28.89
CA HIS A 69 21.54 -5.66 28.38
C HIS A 69 21.58 -7.10 28.92
N ILE A 70 21.24 -7.28 30.20
CA ILE A 70 21.14 -8.60 30.85
C ILE A 70 20.03 -9.44 30.19
N ILE A 71 18.89 -8.80 29.89
CA ILE A 71 17.79 -9.47 29.20
C ILE A 71 18.21 -9.89 27.79
N LEU A 72 18.86 -9.00 27.03
CA LEU A 72 19.31 -9.31 25.69
C LEU A 72 20.39 -10.41 25.68
N GLU A 73 21.31 -10.40 26.64
CA GLU A 73 22.33 -11.45 26.75
C GLU A 73 21.73 -12.81 27.13
N SER A 74 20.71 -12.81 27.96
CA SER A 74 19.98 -14.04 28.28
C SER A 74 19.17 -14.52 27.07
N LEU A 75 18.60 -13.59 26.31
CA LEU A 75 17.85 -13.87 25.10
C LEU A 75 18.75 -14.40 23.98
N SER A 76 19.96 -13.89 23.79
CA SER A 76 20.88 -14.33 22.73
C SER A 76 21.31 -15.79 22.89
N LYS A 77 21.37 -16.29 24.13
CA LYS A 77 21.64 -17.70 24.47
C LYS A 77 20.45 -18.62 24.22
N ASP A 78 19.26 -18.06 23.95
CA ASP A 78 18.03 -18.82 23.81
C ASP A 78 17.95 -19.60 22.47
N PRO A 79 17.42 -20.84 22.46
CA PRO A 79 17.25 -21.62 21.23
C PRO A 79 16.30 -21.01 20.20
N ILE A 80 15.51 -19.97 20.52
CA ILE A 80 14.64 -19.28 19.55
C ILE A 80 15.41 -18.79 18.32
N TRP A 81 16.67 -18.39 18.49
CA TRP A 81 17.53 -17.90 17.41
C TRP A 81 18.02 -18.99 16.46
N LYS A 82 17.91 -20.28 16.81
CA LYS A 82 18.30 -21.37 15.88
C LYS A 82 17.44 -21.41 14.60
N LYS A 83 16.26 -20.78 14.64
CA LYS A 83 15.34 -20.69 13.51
C LYS A 83 15.38 -19.35 12.79
N CYS A 84 16.06 -18.36 13.36
CA CYS A 84 16.06 -16.98 12.88
C CYS A 84 17.47 -16.58 12.43
N ASN A 85 17.57 -15.50 11.65
CA ASN A 85 18.86 -14.88 11.43
C ASN A 85 19.38 -14.28 12.74
N GLU A 86 20.69 -14.31 12.94
CA GLU A 86 21.33 -13.71 14.11
C GLU A 86 20.95 -12.22 14.20
N PRO A 87 20.46 -11.76 15.37
CA PRO A 87 20.00 -10.40 15.52
C PRO A 87 21.18 -9.43 15.52
N LYS A 88 20.99 -8.24 14.93
CA LYS A 88 21.96 -7.15 15.03
C LYS A 88 21.69 -6.33 16.28
N VAL A 89 22.74 -5.94 17.01
CA VAL A 89 22.62 -5.10 18.19
C VAL A 89 23.23 -3.74 17.90
N VAL A 90 22.49 -2.67 18.17
CA VAL A 90 22.96 -1.29 18.01
C VAL A 90 22.82 -0.53 19.32
N LEU A 91 23.95 -0.01 19.79
CA LEU A 91 24.05 0.77 21.01
C LEU A 91 24.09 2.26 20.67
N LEU A 92 23.18 3.04 21.26
CA LEU A 92 23.08 4.48 21.03
C LEU A 92 23.91 5.24 22.07
N LYS A 93 24.96 5.92 21.60
CA LYS A 93 25.84 6.76 22.45
C LYS A 93 25.47 8.23 22.34
N ILE A 94 25.23 8.88 23.48
CA ILE A 94 24.93 10.32 23.58
C ILE A 94 26.24 11.07 23.90
N PRO A 95 26.68 12.03 23.06
CA PRO A 95 28.06 12.55 23.06
C PRO A 95 28.49 13.42 24.27
N PHE A 96 27.58 13.79 25.19
CA PHE A 96 27.87 14.74 26.28
C PHE A 96 27.74 14.15 27.69
N ARG A 97 27.62 12.83 27.80
CA ARG A 97 27.61 12.15 29.08
C ARG A 97 29.00 11.55 29.28
N ASP A 98 29.76 12.09 30.24
CA ASP A 98 31.04 11.53 30.70
C ASP A 98 30.76 10.20 31.41
N ASP A 99 30.48 9.18 30.60
CA ASP A 99 30.24 7.83 31.08
C ASP A 99 31.58 7.09 31.07
N GLU A 100 32.00 6.59 32.24
CA GLU A 100 33.09 5.62 32.33
C GLU A 100 32.80 4.48 31.35
N ILE A 101 33.76 4.16 30.47
CA ILE A 101 33.62 3.11 29.47
C ILE A 101 33.52 1.76 30.19
N ARG A 102 32.29 1.36 30.53
CA ARG A 102 31.98 0.00 30.97
C ARG A 102 31.60 -0.82 29.74
N MET A 103 32.08 -2.06 29.68
CA MET A 103 31.64 -2.96 28.62
C MET A 103 30.13 -3.20 28.77
N PRO A 104 29.32 -3.00 27.71
CA PRO A 104 27.86 -3.07 27.79
C PRO A 104 27.34 -4.50 27.96
N PHE A 105 28.13 -5.51 27.58
CA PHE A 105 27.81 -6.93 27.71
C PHE A 105 28.96 -7.69 28.38
N GLU A 106 28.64 -8.74 29.14
CA GLU A 106 29.66 -9.65 29.69
C GLU A 106 30.04 -10.75 28.69
N GLY A 107 29.12 -11.12 27.79
CA GLY A 107 29.31 -12.14 26.75
C GLY A 107 29.77 -11.63 25.37
N GLU A 108 30.02 -12.58 24.45
CA GLU A 108 30.43 -12.33 23.06
C GLU A 108 29.24 -11.89 22.17
N ILE A 109 28.63 -10.74 22.47
CA ILE A 109 27.60 -10.15 21.61
C ILE A 109 28.26 -9.15 20.68
N SER A 110 28.12 -9.36 19.36
CA SER A 110 28.53 -8.36 18.38
C SER A 110 27.54 -7.19 18.37
N PHE A 111 28.05 -5.97 18.53
CA PHE A 111 27.24 -4.76 18.51
C PHE A 111 27.92 -3.65 17.72
N ASP A 112 27.09 -2.83 17.07
CA ASP A 112 27.49 -1.58 16.45
C ASP A 112 27.22 -0.42 17.43
N VAL A 113 28.09 0.59 17.46
CA VAL A 113 27.87 1.81 18.26
C VAL A 113 27.50 2.93 17.31
N GLU A 114 26.33 3.53 17.53
CA GLU A 114 25.84 4.66 16.75
C GLU A 114 25.81 5.91 17.63
N ILE A 115 26.51 6.97 17.20
CA ILE A 115 26.53 8.24 17.91
C ILE A 115 25.30 9.04 17.49
N VAL A 116 24.48 9.43 18.46
CA VAL A 116 23.31 10.27 18.19
C VAL A 116 23.81 11.71 18.05
N SER A 117 23.91 12.20 16.82
CA SER A 117 24.21 13.60 16.52
C SER A 117 22.97 14.45 16.82
N GLU A 118 23.13 15.49 17.63
CA GLU A 118 22.12 16.55 17.76
C GLU A 118 22.07 17.36 16.45
N GLU A 119 21.32 16.87 15.46
CA GLU A 119 21.05 17.66 14.27
C GLU A 119 20.07 18.79 14.60
N GLY A 120 20.61 20.03 14.62
CA GLY A 120 19.97 21.30 14.31
C GLY A 120 18.54 21.56 14.81
N ASN A 121 18.43 22.49 15.78
CA ASN A 121 17.27 23.34 16.14
C ASN A 121 16.37 22.96 17.33
N SER A 122 16.53 21.84 18.01
CA SER A 122 15.83 21.60 19.28
C SER A 122 16.79 21.69 20.46
N LYS A 123 16.90 22.88 21.08
CA LYS A 123 17.63 23.12 22.34
C LYS A 123 17.02 22.41 23.58
N LYS A 124 16.10 21.47 23.39
CA LYS A 124 15.65 20.61 24.48
C LYS A 124 16.61 19.42 24.52
N VAL A 125 17.62 19.51 25.39
CA VAL A 125 18.31 18.33 25.90
C VAL A 125 17.22 17.36 26.29
N SER A 126 17.16 16.22 25.60
CA SER A 126 16.20 15.17 25.86
C SER A 126 16.20 14.86 27.35
N GLU A 127 15.07 15.11 28.03
CA GLU A 127 14.96 14.86 29.48
C GLU A 127 15.05 13.35 29.80
N SER A 128 14.97 12.47 28.78
CA SER A 128 14.97 11.01 28.94
C SER A 128 15.99 10.33 28.02
N HIS A 129 16.90 9.53 28.58
CA HIS A 129 17.88 8.76 27.81
C HIS A 129 17.27 7.69 26.88
N TYR A 130 15.96 7.45 26.98
CA TYR A 130 15.24 6.51 26.13
C TYR A 130 14.70 7.12 24.83
N GLU A 131 14.63 8.45 24.71
CA GLU A 131 14.06 9.12 23.54
C GLU A 131 14.73 8.70 22.22
N PRO A 132 16.08 8.63 22.11
CA PRO A 132 16.73 8.18 20.88
C PRO A 132 16.45 6.71 20.54
N VAL A 133 16.25 5.86 21.56
CA VAL A 133 15.92 4.44 21.37
C VAL A 133 14.53 4.32 20.76
N ILE A 134 13.55 5.04 21.32
CA ILE A 134 12.15 5.04 20.85
C ILE A 134 12.06 5.58 19.41
N GLU A 135 12.75 6.69 19.13
CA GLU A 135 12.75 7.33 17.82
C GLU A 135 13.20 6.38 16.70
N ARG A 136 14.29 5.65 16.94
CA ARG A 136 14.94 4.75 15.95
C ARG A 136 14.32 3.37 15.87
N SER A 137 13.36 3.06 16.74
CA SER A 137 12.71 1.74 16.80
C SER A 137 11.44 1.70 15.96
N SER A 138 11.14 0.53 15.38
CA SER A 138 9.85 0.24 14.75
C SER A 138 8.76 0.05 15.80
N PHE A 139 9.09 -0.59 16.92
CA PHE A 139 8.29 -0.67 18.14
C PHE A 139 9.19 -0.88 19.36
N VAL A 140 8.63 -0.67 20.54
CA VAL A 140 9.37 -0.74 21.80
C VAL A 140 8.87 -1.91 22.63
N ILE A 141 9.79 -2.71 23.17
CA ILE A 141 9.51 -3.65 24.27
C ILE A 141 9.91 -2.96 25.57
N LEU A 142 8.94 -2.76 26.45
CA LEU A 142 9.10 -2.08 27.73
C LEU A 142 8.94 -3.08 28.87
N THR A 143 9.88 -3.09 29.81
CA THR A 143 9.77 -3.84 31.07
C THR A 143 9.96 -2.92 32.29
N GLY A 144 9.22 -3.19 33.36
CA GLY A 144 9.18 -2.40 34.59
C GLY A 144 7.96 -1.50 34.65
N GLU A 145 7.99 -0.37 33.94
CA GLU A 145 6.89 0.61 33.90
C GLU A 145 5.61 -0.02 33.34
N TRP A 146 4.55 0.03 34.13
CA TRP A 146 3.26 -0.61 33.85
C TRP A 146 2.12 0.40 34.04
N GLU A 147 1.73 1.06 32.95
CA GLU A 147 0.61 2.01 32.91
C GLU A 147 -0.47 1.59 31.89
N PRO A 148 -0.97 0.34 31.89
CA PRO A 148 -1.94 -0.10 30.89
C PRO A 148 -3.23 0.73 30.96
N GLU A 149 -3.77 1.06 29.78
CA GLU A 149 -5.10 1.68 29.62
C GLU A 149 -5.32 3.03 30.31
N THR A 150 -4.26 3.73 30.73
CA THR A 150 -4.41 5.06 31.32
C THR A 150 -4.78 6.10 30.25
N THR A 151 -5.71 7.00 30.59
CA THR A 151 -6.10 8.10 29.68
C THR A 151 -5.02 9.17 29.55
N LYS A 152 -4.17 9.29 30.58
CA LYS A 152 -3.04 10.21 30.67
C LYS A 152 -1.85 9.47 31.29
N TYR A 153 -0.81 9.27 30.49
CA TYR A 153 0.47 8.74 30.94
C TYR A 153 1.23 9.79 31.75
N ARG A 154 2.06 9.34 32.69
CA ARG A 154 2.95 10.23 33.46
C ARG A 154 3.90 10.96 32.51
N LYS A 155 4.01 12.28 32.63
CA LYS A 155 4.91 13.08 31.77
C LYS A 155 6.34 12.54 31.86
N GLY A 156 6.93 12.23 30.70
CA GLY A 156 8.28 11.66 30.62
C GLY A 156 8.38 10.15 30.84
N SER A 157 7.26 9.44 31.05
CA SER A 157 7.22 7.98 30.97
C SER A 157 7.59 7.48 29.58
N VAL A 158 8.00 6.22 29.48
CA VAL A 158 8.26 5.60 28.17
C VAL A 158 6.96 5.56 27.33
N PHE A 159 5.82 5.37 27.97
CA PHE A 159 4.51 5.44 27.31
C PHE A 159 4.21 6.85 26.75
N ASP A 160 4.47 7.91 27.52
CA ASP A 160 4.27 9.30 27.09
C ASP A 160 5.21 9.65 25.92
N ILE A 161 6.49 9.29 26.02
CA ILE A 161 7.47 9.52 24.95
C ILE A 161 7.10 8.73 23.70
N ALA A 162 6.81 7.43 23.81
CA ALA A 162 6.39 6.61 22.67
C ALA A 162 5.11 7.14 22.02
N ARG A 163 4.15 7.62 22.81
CA ARG A 163 2.94 8.28 22.31
C ARG A 163 3.28 9.55 21.51
N ASN A 164 4.22 10.36 21.98
CA ASN A 164 4.64 11.58 21.29
C ASN A 164 5.39 11.27 19.97
N TYR A 165 6.15 10.18 19.93
CA TYR A 165 6.88 9.72 18.74
C TYR A 165 6.06 8.86 17.78
N GLY A 166 4.84 8.53 18.14
CA GLY A 166 4.00 7.75 17.26
C GLY A 166 4.24 6.23 17.31
N ARG A 167 4.87 5.69 18.37
CA ARG A 167 5.40 4.32 18.42
C ARG A 167 4.52 3.35 19.20
N THR A 168 4.33 2.16 18.64
CA THR A 168 3.73 1.03 19.35
C THR A 168 4.65 0.55 20.49
N VAL A 169 4.07 0.32 21.66
CA VAL A 169 4.77 -0.22 22.84
C VAL A 169 4.16 -1.57 23.21
N VAL A 170 5.01 -2.57 23.42
CA VAL A 170 4.65 -3.85 24.03
C VAL A 170 5.24 -3.87 25.44
N ALA A 171 4.41 -3.54 26.42
CA ALA A 171 4.80 -3.55 27.81
C ALA A 171 4.69 -4.96 28.40
N ILE A 172 5.64 -5.31 29.25
CA ILE A 172 5.74 -6.60 29.93
C ILE A 172 5.73 -6.34 31.43
N ASN A 173 4.78 -6.95 32.13
CA ASN A 173 4.74 -6.91 33.58
C ASN A 173 5.74 -7.94 34.15
N PRO A 174 6.82 -7.51 34.81
CA PRO A 174 7.85 -8.43 35.30
C PRO A 174 7.36 -9.36 36.42
N LEU A 175 6.24 -9.04 37.08
CA LEU A 175 5.69 -9.81 38.19
C LEU A 175 4.62 -10.82 37.74
N MET A 176 3.73 -10.39 36.84
CA MET A 176 2.50 -11.11 36.48
C MET A 176 2.58 -11.91 35.17
N GLU A 177 3.69 -11.86 34.42
CA GLU A 177 3.81 -12.45 33.06
C GLU A 177 2.76 -11.93 32.06
N GLU A 178 2.16 -10.78 32.36
CA GLU A 178 1.18 -10.14 31.49
C GLU A 178 1.88 -9.28 30.44
N THR A 179 1.33 -9.27 29.23
CA THR A 179 1.78 -8.40 28.15
C THR A 179 0.65 -7.46 27.75
N PHE A 180 0.99 -6.19 27.58
CA PHE A 180 0.05 -5.16 27.15
C PHE A 180 0.60 -4.50 25.88
N GLU A 181 -0.19 -4.53 24.81
CA GLU A 181 0.13 -3.84 23.57
C GLU A 181 -0.61 -2.50 23.56
N MET A 182 0.15 -1.40 23.55
CA MET A 182 -0.37 -0.07 23.27
C MET A 182 -0.25 0.17 21.76
N PRO A 183 -1.32 -0.03 20.97
CA PRO A 183 -1.28 0.30 19.56
C PRO A 183 -1.15 1.80 19.39
N HIS A 184 -0.34 2.22 18.42
CA HIS A 184 -0.26 3.62 18.02
C HIS A 184 -0.66 3.81 16.55
N ASP A 185 -0.70 5.05 16.09
CA ASP A 185 -1.01 5.41 14.71
C ASP A 185 -0.04 4.80 13.67
N ASP A 186 1.15 4.35 14.08
CA ASP A 186 2.09 3.61 13.23
C ASP A 186 1.52 2.26 12.77
N ARG A 187 0.71 1.59 13.59
CA ARG A 187 0.11 0.26 13.36
C ARG A 187 1.12 -0.74 12.79
N ILE A 188 2.30 -0.78 13.38
CA ILE A 188 3.45 -1.53 12.86
C ILE A 188 3.14 -3.01 12.59
N PHE A 189 2.41 -3.70 13.47
CA PHE A 189 2.03 -5.10 13.27
C PHE A 189 1.06 -5.28 12.08
N GLU A 190 0.17 -4.31 11.84
CA GLU A 190 -0.68 -4.27 10.65
C GLU A 190 0.19 -4.10 9.40
N SER A 191 1.18 -3.21 9.43
CA SER A 191 2.14 -3.02 8.34
C SER A 191 2.96 -4.28 8.05
N TYR A 192 3.45 -4.99 9.07
CA TYR A 192 4.15 -6.26 8.87
C TYR A 192 3.23 -7.34 8.29
N THR A 193 1.98 -7.41 8.75
CA THR A 193 0.97 -8.31 8.15
C THR A 193 0.76 -7.98 6.67
N GLN A 194 0.66 -6.70 6.31
CA GLN A 194 0.48 -6.24 4.93
C GLN A 194 1.68 -6.54 4.04
N LEU A 195 2.90 -6.40 4.56
CA LEU A 195 4.11 -6.80 3.84
C LEU A 195 4.15 -8.32 3.62
N ASN A 196 3.78 -9.10 4.63
CA ASN A 196 3.72 -10.55 4.53
C ASN A 196 2.63 -11.02 3.54
N ASP A 197 1.48 -10.35 3.54
CA ASP A 197 0.44 -10.53 2.52
C ASP A 197 1.03 -10.31 1.13
N TYR A 198 1.70 -9.17 0.89
CA TYR A 198 2.34 -8.86 -0.40
C TYR A 198 3.34 -9.94 -0.83
N ASN A 199 4.17 -10.43 0.10
CA ASN A 199 5.17 -11.47 -0.19
C ASN A 199 4.54 -12.83 -0.48
N SER A 200 3.43 -13.18 0.18
CA SER A 200 2.71 -14.44 -0.02
C SER A 200 1.81 -14.47 -1.27
N GLU A 201 1.55 -13.32 -1.89
CA GLU A 201 0.71 -13.26 -3.08
C GLU A 201 1.27 -14.10 -4.24
N TYR A 202 0.42 -14.97 -4.78
CA TYR A 202 0.75 -15.79 -5.94
C TYR A 202 0.57 -15.00 -7.26
N LEU A 203 1.56 -15.17 -8.14
CA LEU A 203 1.54 -14.77 -9.53
C LEU A 203 2.01 -15.92 -10.41
N SER A 204 1.44 -16.01 -11.62
CA SER A 204 1.91 -16.97 -12.63
C SER A 204 3.26 -16.53 -13.21
N ASP A 205 4.26 -17.41 -13.13
CA ASP A 205 5.61 -17.18 -13.68
C ASP A 205 5.58 -16.86 -15.18
N TYR A 206 4.76 -17.59 -15.95
CA TYR A 206 4.60 -17.35 -17.38
C TYR A 206 4.09 -15.93 -17.67
N LEU A 207 3.04 -15.49 -16.96
CA LEU A 207 2.49 -14.15 -17.14
C LEU A 207 3.48 -13.08 -16.68
N PHE A 208 4.22 -13.35 -15.62
CA PHE A 208 5.28 -12.47 -15.12
C PHE A 208 6.38 -12.29 -16.18
N GLN A 209 6.97 -13.37 -16.67
CA GLN A 209 8.02 -13.34 -17.69
C GLN A 209 7.55 -12.64 -18.97
N LYS A 210 6.35 -12.94 -19.44
CA LYS A 210 5.76 -12.30 -20.63
C LYS A 210 5.63 -10.79 -20.45
N LYS A 211 5.14 -10.33 -19.30
CA LYS A 211 5.04 -8.89 -18.99
C LYS A 211 6.42 -8.26 -18.83
N ALA A 212 7.35 -8.95 -18.18
CA ALA A 212 8.71 -8.48 -17.97
C ALA A 212 9.45 -8.25 -19.28
N LEU A 213 9.43 -9.23 -20.19
CA LEU A 213 10.02 -9.11 -21.52
C LEU A 213 9.43 -7.95 -22.32
N LYS A 214 8.10 -7.76 -22.26
CA LYS A 214 7.43 -6.63 -22.93
C LYS A 214 7.87 -5.26 -22.38
N TYR A 215 8.04 -5.15 -21.06
CA TYR A 215 8.52 -3.90 -20.45
C TYR A 215 9.98 -3.63 -20.80
N ILE A 216 10.85 -4.64 -20.70
CA ILE A 216 12.26 -4.51 -21.07
C ILE A 216 12.40 -4.17 -22.55
N SER A 217 11.65 -4.81 -23.44
CA SER A 217 11.72 -4.51 -24.87
C SER A 217 11.33 -3.07 -25.18
N ALA A 218 10.28 -2.56 -24.52
CA ALA A 218 9.84 -1.18 -24.67
C ALA A 218 10.91 -0.19 -24.16
N LEU A 219 11.51 -0.46 -23.00
CA LEU A 219 12.54 0.43 -22.46
C LEU A 219 13.83 0.39 -23.30
N ARG A 220 14.23 -0.77 -23.81
CA ARG A 220 15.35 -0.92 -24.76
C ARG A 220 15.13 -0.12 -26.04
N GLU A 221 13.92 -0.17 -26.59
CA GLU A 221 13.55 0.61 -27.77
C GLU A 221 13.67 2.11 -27.49
N GLU A 222 13.17 2.59 -26.35
CA GLU A 222 13.30 3.99 -25.95
C GLU A 222 14.76 4.41 -25.76
N CYS A 223 15.62 3.56 -25.19
CA CYS A 223 17.04 3.85 -25.03
C CYS A 223 17.77 3.93 -26.38
N LYS A 224 17.48 3.00 -27.29
CA LYS A 224 18.01 3.05 -28.64
C LYS A 224 17.58 4.33 -29.36
N ASN A 225 16.31 4.71 -29.25
CA ASN A 225 15.77 5.93 -29.85
C ASN A 225 16.38 7.20 -29.25
N ALA A 226 16.75 7.16 -27.97
CA ALA A 226 17.43 8.25 -27.29
C ALA A 226 18.93 8.33 -27.61
N GLY A 227 19.53 7.28 -28.17
CA GLY A 227 20.98 7.18 -28.39
C GLY A 227 21.76 6.77 -27.14
N LEU A 228 21.12 6.09 -26.19
CA LEU A 228 21.77 5.53 -25.01
C LEU A 228 22.22 4.09 -25.25
N SER A 229 23.38 3.72 -24.71
CA SER A 229 23.81 2.33 -24.65
C SER A 229 22.90 1.52 -23.74
N GLU A 230 22.57 0.28 -24.13
CA GLU A 230 21.77 -0.63 -23.31
C GLU A 230 22.47 -0.97 -21.98
N ASP A 231 23.81 -0.95 -21.97
CA ASP A 231 24.59 -1.22 -20.77
C ASP A 231 24.45 -0.12 -19.71
N ALA A 232 23.93 1.06 -20.09
CA ALA A 232 23.69 2.17 -19.15
C ALA A 232 22.62 1.87 -18.10
N ILE A 233 21.71 0.96 -18.41
CA ILE A 233 20.43 0.75 -17.72
C ILE A 233 20.20 -0.72 -17.38
N SER A 234 21.00 -1.63 -17.95
CA SER A 234 20.85 -3.08 -17.81
C SER A 234 20.94 -3.56 -16.35
N LYS A 235 21.84 -2.96 -15.56
CA LYS A 235 21.97 -3.23 -14.12
C LYS A 235 20.73 -2.80 -13.32
N ILE A 236 20.11 -1.69 -13.67
CA ILE A 236 18.92 -1.19 -12.97
C ILE A 236 17.70 -2.07 -13.29
N TYR A 237 17.64 -2.62 -14.51
CA TYR A 237 16.60 -3.58 -14.89
C TYR A 237 16.66 -4.88 -14.09
N SER A 238 17.84 -5.37 -13.73
CA SER A 238 17.91 -6.67 -13.04
C SER A 238 17.42 -6.59 -11.59
N GLN A 239 17.48 -5.41 -10.96
CA GLN A 239 17.17 -5.24 -9.53
C GLN A 239 15.76 -4.68 -9.27
N LEU A 240 15.42 -3.51 -9.83
CA LEU A 240 14.15 -2.83 -9.50
C LEU A 240 12.97 -3.27 -10.37
N LEU A 241 13.23 -3.60 -11.64
CA LEU A 241 12.17 -3.90 -12.59
C LEU A 241 11.34 -5.15 -12.23
N PRO A 242 11.92 -6.26 -11.75
CA PRO A 242 11.13 -7.43 -11.35
C PRO A 242 10.10 -7.08 -10.26
N GLN A 243 10.53 -6.28 -9.28
CA GLN A 243 9.69 -5.85 -8.17
C GLN A 243 8.60 -4.85 -8.60
N PHE A 244 8.95 -3.93 -9.51
CA PHE A 244 7.96 -3.07 -10.18
C PHE A 244 6.88 -3.89 -10.89
N ILE A 245 7.28 -4.88 -11.70
CA ILE A 245 6.35 -5.71 -12.47
C ILE A 245 5.45 -6.51 -11.53
N ARG A 246 6.02 -7.11 -10.47
CA ARG A 246 5.24 -7.82 -9.44
C ARG A 246 4.18 -6.92 -8.82
N SER A 247 4.59 -5.77 -8.27
CA SER A 247 3.68 -4.79 -7.67
C SER A 247 2.60 -4.34 -8.65
N ARG A 248 2.98 -4.07 -9.91
CA ARG A 248 2.05 -3.64 -10.95
C ARG A 248 1.03 -4.71 -11.32
N MET A 249 1.47 -5.97 -11.43
CA MET A 249 0.59 -7.09 -11.74
C MET A 249 -0.43 -7.34 -10.62
N LEU A 250 0.02 -7.28 -9.37
CA LEU A 250 -0.86 -7.44 -8.22
C LEU A 250 -1.88 -6.30 -8.13
N SER A 251 -1.45 -5.05 -8.33
CA SER A 251 -2.35 -3.90 -8.44
C SER A 251 -3.43 -4.11 -9.50
N GLU A 252 -3.06 -4.59 -10.69
CA GLU A 252 -4.01 -4.85 -11.77
C GLU A 252 -5.00 -5.98 -11.44
N LYS A 253 -4.53 -7.05 -10.80
CA LYS A 253 -5.34 -8.20 -10.32
C LYS A 253 -6.39 -7.72 -9.32
N TYR A 254 -5.96 -7.01 -8.28
CA TYR A 254 -6.87 -6.55 -7.22
C TYR A 254 -7.83 -5.45 -7.67
N ARG A 255 -7.40 -4.57 -8.58
CA ARG A 255 -8.31 -3.63 -9.24
C ARG A 255 -9.43 -4.37 -9.97
N MET A 256 -9.09 -5.45 -10.68
CA MET A 256 -10.06 -6.26 -11.41
C MET A 256 -11.02 -6.97 -10.47
N TYR A 257 -10.54 -7.58 -9.38
CA TYR A 257 -11.40 -8.26 -8.41
C TYR A 257 -12.37 -7.30 -7.72
N TYR A 258 -11.85 -6.18 -7.19
CA TYR A 258 -12.70 -5.14 -6.61
C TYR A 258 -13.72 -4.62 -7.64
N SER A 259 -13.29 -4.51 -8.89
CA SER A 259 -14.16 -4.11 -9.98
C SER A 259 -15.29 -5.10 -10.23
N ILE A 260 -14.94 -6.36 -10.46
CA ILE A 260 -15.90 -7.42 -10.74
C ILE A 260 -16.91 -7.53 -9.58
N ALA A 261 -16.44 -7.61 -8.33
CA ALA A 261 -17.32 -7.75 -7.17
C ALA A 261 -18.39 -6.65 -7.10
N GLY A 262 -18.01 -5.38 -7.24
CA GLY A 262 -18.96 -4.26 -7.22
C GLY A 262 -19.95 -4.26 -8.38
N THR A 263 -19.48 -4.58 -9.59
CA THR A 263 -20.34 -4.64 -10.78
C THR A 263 -21.32 -5.81 -10.71
N PHE A 264 -20.87 -7.00 -10.29
CA PHE A 264 -21.74 -8.16 -10.13
C PHE A 264 -22.75 -7.95 -9.00
N ALA A 265 -22.36 -7.36 -7.87
CA ALA A 265 -23.31 -7.03 -6.80
C ALA A 265 -24.43 -6.12 -7.30
N SER A 266 -24.10 -5.11 -8.10
CA SER A 266 -25.10 -4.20 -8.70
C SER A 266 -26.02 -4.94 -9.69
N ILE A 267 -25.47 -5.82 -10.53
CA ILE A 267 -26.25 -6.60 -11.50
C ILE A 267 -27.18 -7.59 -10.79
N LEU A 268 -26.68 -8.32 -9.80
CA LEU A 268 -27.46 -9.28 -9.00
C LEU A 268 -28.59 -8.58 -8.26
N ALA A 269 -28.39 -7.36 -7.75
CA ALA A 269 -29.45 -6.59 -7.10
C ALA A 269 -30.58 -6.25 -8.07
N ALA A 270 -30.28 -5.88 -9.32
CA ALA A 270 -31.30 -5.67 -10.34
C ALA A 270 -31.98 -7.00 -10.72
N MET A 271 -31.22 -8.08 -10.88
CA MET A 271 -31.76 -9.39 -11.21
C MET A 271 -32.70 -9.93 -10.12
N ALA A 272 -32.40 -9.72 -8.84
CA ALA A 272 -33.29 -10.05 -7.72
C ALA A 272 -34.66 -9.39 -7.88
N VAL A 273 -34.70 -8.09 -8.22
CA VAL A 273 -35.95 -7.38 -8.50
C VAL A 273 -36.68 -7.96 -9.72
N LEU A 274 -35.95 -8.33 -10.79
CA LEU A 274 -36.54 -9.01 -11.94
C LEU A 274 -37.16 -10.36 -11.55
N THR A 275 -36.44 -11.18 -10.80
CA THR A 275 -36.84 -12.53 -10.36
C THR A 275 -38.12 -12.47 -9.54
N ILE A 276 -38.17 -11.64 -8.50
CA ILE A 276 -39.37 -11.55 -7.63
C ILE A 276 -40.57 -10.96 -8.38
N THR A 277 -40.36 -9.98 -9.26
CA THR A 277 -41.43 -9.39 -10.05
C THR A 277 -41.98 -10.39 -11.08
N LEU A 278 -41.10 -11.18 -11.71
CA LEU A 278 -41.49 -12.24 -12.65
C LEU A 278 -42.32 -13.32 -11.94
N GLN A 279 -41.85 -13.77 -10.78
CA GLN A 279 -42.54 -14.77 -9.97
C GLN A 279 -43.92 -14.28 -9.54
N THR A 280 -44.00 -13.08 -8.95
CA THR A 280 -45.24 -12.54 -8.40
C THR A 280 -46.30 -12.24 -9.46
N LEU A 281 -45.90 -11.74 -10.65
CA LEU A 281 -46.85 -11.35 -11.69
C LEU A 281 -47.26 -12.50 -12.63
N PHE A 282 -46.33 -13.39 -12.98
CA PHE A 282 -46.59 -14.42 -14.01
C PHE A 282 -46.66 -15.84 -13.46
N PHE A 283 -46.02 -16.12 -12.32
CA PHE A 283 -45.92 -17.47 -11.76
C PHE A 283 -46.25 -17.52 -10.26
N PRO A 284 -47.42 -17.01 -9.84
CA PRO A 284 -47.79 -16.97 -8.42
C PRO A 284 -47.87 -18.37 -7.79
N GLU A 285 -48.23 -19.38 -8.58
CA GLU A 285 -48.36 -20.77 -8.14
C GLU A 285 -47.02 -21.51 -7.98
N MET A 286 -45.90 -20.91 -8.39
CA MET A 286 -44.56 -21.49 -8.26
C MET A 286 -43.73 -20.73 -7.21
N PRO A 287 -44.03 -20.88 -5.91
CA PRO A 287 -43.29 -20.20 -4.85
C PRO A 287 -41.82 -20.62 -4.79
N GLU A 288 -41.46 -21.74 -5.40
CA GLU A 288 -40.09 -22.23 -5.47
C GLU A 288 -39.13 -21.26 -6.20
N ILE A 289 -39.63 -20.42 -7.11
CA ILE A 289 -38.82 -19.43 -7.84
C ILE A 289 -38.24 -18.37 -6.89
N VAL A 290 -38.89 -18.10 -5.75
CA VAL A 290 -38.40 -17.15 -4.73
C VAL A 290 -37.01 -17.55 -4.22
N TRP A 291 -36.67 -18.85 -4.22
CA TRP A 291 -35.34 -19.30 -3.83
C TRP A 291 -34.22 -18.80 -4.73
N ILE A 292 -34.51 -18.42 -5.98
CA ILE A 292 -33.54 -17.79 -6.88
C ILE A 292 -33.16 -16.40 -6.34
N GLU A 293 -34.13 -15.59 -5.92
CA GLU A 293 -33.87 -14.27 -5.31
C GLU A 293 -33.02 -14.42 -4.03
N VAL A 294 -33.38 -15.38 -3.18
CA VAL A 294 -32.62 -15.70 -1.97
C VAL A 294 -31.16 -16.05 -2.31
N ALA A 295 -30.95 -16.85 -3.37
CA ALA A 295 -29.62 -17.19 -3.84
C ALA A 295 -28.86 -15.98 -4.40
N GLU A 296 -29.53 -15.05 -5.10
CA GLU A 296 -28.94 -13.81 -5.61
C GLU A 296 -28.49 -12.89 -4.47
N ILE A 297 -29.33 -12.68 -3.45
CA ILE A 297 -29.00 -11.89 -2.25
C ILE A 297 -27.84 -12.54 -1.48
N PHE A 298 -27.89 -13.86 -1.28
CA PHE A 298 -26.80 -14.60 -0.65
C PHE A 298 -25.48 -14.42 -1.42
N LEU A 299 -25.52 -14.48 -2.75
CA LEU A 299 -24.34 -14.26 -3.59
C LEU A 299 -23.79 -12.82 -3.48
N ILE A 300 -24.66 -11.80 -3.36
CA ILE A 300 -24.24 -10.42 -3.07
C ILE A 300 -23.48 -10.36 -1.74
N ILE A 301 -24.03 -10.96 -0.68
CA ILE A 301 -23.38 -11.01 0.63
C ILE A 301 -22.02 -11.69 0.54
N LEU A 302 -21.92 -12.82 -0.17
CA LEU A 302 -20.65 -13.52 -0.39
C LEU A 302 -19.63 -12.66 -1.15
N LEU A 303 -20.05 -11.96 -2.21
CA LEU A 303 -19.17 -11.07 -2.98
C LEU A 303 -18.66 -9.89 -2.14
N MET A 304 -19.54 -9.25 -1.36
CA MET A 304 -19.17 -8.14 -0.49
C MET A 304 -18.25 -8.61 0.64
N THR A 305 -18.58 -9.74 1.25
CA THR A 305 -17.82 -10.35 2.33
C THR A 305 -16.44 -10.79 1.85
N GLY A 306 -16.37 -11.47 0.70
CA GLY A 306 -15.11 -11.84 0.06
C GLY A 306 -14.26 -10.64 -0.34
N SER A 307 -14.88 -9.57 -0.85
CA SER A 307 -14.14 -8.33 -1.16
C SER A 307 -13.61 -7.61 0.08
N ARG A 308 -14.31 -7.70 1.22
CA ARG A 308 -13.88 -7.12 2.51
C ARG A 308 -12.77 -7.96 3.13
N TYR A 309 -12.97 -9.26 3.31
CA TYR A 309 -11.95 -10.16 3.88
C TYR A 309 -10.69 -10.25 3.02
N GLY A 310 -10.82 -10.20 1.70
CA GLY A 310 -9.69 -10.19 0.78
C GLY A 310 -8.96 -8.85 0.69
N ASP A 311 -9.50 -7.79 1.31
CA ASP A 311 -8.95 -6.43 1.28
C ASP A 311 -8.63 -5.94 -0.15
N PHE A 312 -9.44 -6.34 -1.15
CA PHE A 312 -9.11 -6.13 -2.57
C PHE A 312 -8.88 -4.66 -2.90
N HIS A 313 -9.66 -3.79 -2.27
CA HIS A 313 -9.52 -2.36 -2.45
C HIS A 313 -8.20 -1.82 -1.90
N ARG A 314 -7.84 -2.16 -0.64
CA ARG A 314 -6.57 -1.77 -0.02
C ARG A 314 -5.39 -2.26 -0.86
N LYS A 315 -5.37 -3.56 -1.17
CA LYS A 315 -4.32 -4.20 -1.97
C LYS A 315 -4.15 -3.53 -3.33
N TRP A 316 -5.24 -3.19 -4.01
CA TRP A 316 -5.16 -2.44 -5.27
C TRP A 316 -4.45 -1.10 -5.09
N ILE A 317 -4.86 -0.28 -4.13
CA ILE A 317 -4.31 1.06 -3.93
C ILE A 317 -2.85 1.00 -3.48
N ASP A 318 -2.54 0.22 -2.45
CA ASP A 318 -1.19 0.15 -1.89
C ASP A 318 -0.20 -0.45 -2.91
N TYR A 319 -0.57 -1.51 -3.63
CA TYR A 319 0.31 -2.07 -4.67
C TYR A 319 0.49 -1.12 -5.86
N SER A 320 -0.51 -0.26 -6.14
CA SER A 320 -0.36 0.80 -7.15
C SER A 320 0.66 1.82 -6.69
N PHE A 321 0.56 2.29 -5.45
CA PHE A 321 1.50 3.24 -4.85
C PHE A 321 2.92 2.70 -4.86
N LEU A 322 3.13 1.47 -4.35
CA LEU A 322 4.45 0.83 -4.35
C LEU A 322 5.00 0.68 -5.77
N SER A 323 4.17 0.26 -6.73
CA SER A 323 4.61 0.15 -8.14
C SER A 323 5.05 1.51 -8.71
N GLU A 324 4.34 2.59 -8.41
CA GLU A 324 4.70 3.91 -8.90
C GLU A 324 5.97 4.45 -8.25
N ARG A 325 6.17 4.19 -6.96
CA ARG A 325 7.39 4.56 -6.24
C ARG A 325 8.63 3.80 -6.75
N ILE A 326 8.54 2.49 -6.93
CA ILE A 326 9.64 1.69 -7.52
C ILE A 326 9.95 2.16 -8.94
N ARG A 327 8.91 2.49 -9.73
CA ARG A 327 9.09 3.00 -11.09
C ARG A 327 9.77 4.36 -11.11
N ALA A 328 9.43 5.27 -10.19
CA ALA A 328 10.12 6.55 -10.09
C ALA A 328 11.58 6.37 -9.69
N ALA A 329 11.85 5.51 -8.71
CA ALA A 329 13.21 5.18 -8.29
C ALA A 329 14.05 4.61 -9.43
N PHE A 330 13.49 3.72 -10.25
CA PHE A 330 14.17 3.22 -11.45
C PHE A 330 14.75 4.35 -12.32
N PHE A 331 14.02 5.45 -12.48
CA PHE A 331 14.47 6.59 -13.29
C PHE A 331 15.38 7.55 -12.52
N LEU A 332 15.01 7.93 -11.29
CA LEU A 332 15.75 8.91 -10.48
C LEU A 332 17.14 8.42 -10.09
N CYS A 333 17.27 7.12 -9.84
CA CYS A 333 18.55 6.51 -9.51
C CYS A 333 19.61 6.73 -10.61
N ILE A 334 19.23 6.77 -11.89
CA ILE A 334 20.16 6.97 -13.02
C ILE A 334 20.94 8.30 -12.88
N VAL A 335 20.27 9.34 -12.35
CA VAL A 335 20.82 10.70 -12.18
C VAL A 335 21.27 10.98 -10.74
N CYS A 336 21.43 9.94 -9.93
CA CYS A 336 21.91 10.05 -8.55
C CYS A 336 20.99 10.85 -7.60
N ILE A 337 19.72 11.03 -7.98
CA ILE A 337 18.74 11.65 -7.09
C ILE A 337 18.28 10.57 -6.12
N THR A 338 18.52 10.79 -4.83
CA THR A 338 17.94 9.98 -3.78
C THR A 338 16.44 10.17 -3.80
N CYS A 339 15.68 9.06 -3.84
CA CYS A 339 14.25 9.09 -3.62
C CYS A 339 13.97 9.37 -2.14
N GLU A 340 14.21 10.60 -1.71
CA GLU A 340 13.89 11.03 -0.36
C GLU A 340 12.38 10.97 -0.12
N LYS A 341 12.01 10.83 1.15
CA LYS A 341 10.60 10.92 1.54
C LYS A 341 10.13 12.32 1.15
N PRO A 342 9.13 12.47 0.27
CA PRO A 342 8.63 13.80 -0.05
C PRO A 342 8.13 14.45 1.23
N ASP A 343 8.50 15.72 1.45
CA ASP A 343 7.98 16.50 2.57
C ASP A 343 6.46 16.43 2.55
N THR A 344 5.88 15.91 3.64
CA THR A 344 4.43 15.78 3.72
C THR A 344 3.84 17.07 4.26
N PRO A 345 3.01 17.78 3.46
CA PRO A 345 2.30 18.93 3.98
C PRO A 345 1.46 18.51 5.20
N PRO A 346 1.25 19.38 6.20
CA PRO A 346 0.54 19.02 7.43
C PRO A 346 -0.86 18.42 7.21
N HIS A 347 -1.54 18.80 6.13
CA HIS A 347 -2.87 18.28 5.77
C HIS A 347 -2.84 16.88 5.12
N MET A 348 -1.66 16.38 4.74
CA MET A 348 -1.44 15.03 4.19
C MET A 348 -0.74 14.09 5.18
N SER A 349 -0.36 14.57 6.38
CA SER A 349 0.27 13.75 7.43
C SER A 349 -0.57 12.53 7.81
N LEU A 350 -1.90 12.63 7.77
CA LEU A 350 -2.85 11.52 7.99
C LEU A 350 -2.70 10.36 6.99
N ALA A 351 -2.11 10.63 5.81
CA ALA A 351 -1.82 9.64 4.78
C ALA A 351 -0.46 8.96 4.97
N HIS A 352 0.47 9.64 5.65
CA HIS A 352 1.85 9.20 5.82
C HIS A 352 2.08 8.75 7.25
N ARG A 353 2.03 7.43 7.45
CA ARG A 353 2.39 6.84 8.73
C ARG A 353 3.91 6.61 8.77
N PRO A 354 4.60 7.00 9.85
CA PRO A 354 5.91 6.46 10.11
C PRO A 354 5.72 4.93 10.27
N ASN A 355 6.48 4.12 9.54
CA ASN A 355 6.36 2.65 9.46
C ASN A 355 5.23 2.10 8.58
N ASP A 356 4.83 2.83 7.54
CA ASP A 356 4.02 2.26 6.47
C ASP A 356 4.76 1.10 5.77
N TRP A 357 4.08 -0.03 5.57
CA TRP A 357 4.71 -1.21 4.95
C TRP A 357 5.29 -0.94 3.57
N MET A 358 4.68 -0.06 2.77
CA MET A 358 5.20 0.28 1.44
C MET A 358 6.48 1.10 1.52
N VAL A 359 6.62 1.89 2.58
CA VAL A 359 7.84 2.65 2.86
C VAL A 359 8.94 1.69 3.25
N MET A 360 8.68 0.79 4.21
CA MET A 360 9.63 -0.25 4.63
C MET A 360 10.05 -1.15 3.45
N ALA A 361 9.08 -1.58 2.64
CA ALA A 361 9.32 -2.40 1.45
C ALA A 361 10.23 -1.68 0.44
N PHE A 362 9.98 -0.39 0.21
CA PHE A 362 10.77 0.41 -0.70
C PHE A 362 12.19 0.68 -0.17
N GLU A 363 12.32 1.04 1.11
CA GLU A 363 13.60 1.26 1.79
C GLU A 363 14.44 -0.02 1.76
N SER A 364 13.83 -1.17 2.06
CA SER A 364 14.51 -2.46 1.97
C SER A 364 15.00 -2.76 0.55
N LEU A 365 14.22 -2.42 -0.49
CA LEU A 365 14.66 -2.57 -1.87
C LEU A 365 15.87 -1.69 -2.21
N THR A 366 15.92 -0.48 -1.66
CA THR A 366 17.03 0.45 -1.87
C THR A 366 18.27 0.11 -1.05
N GLU A 367 18.10 -0.46 0.15
CA GLU A 367 19.21 -0.84 1.04
C GLU A 367 19.82 -2.19 0.69
N SER A 368 19.00 -3.18 0.35
CA SER A 368 19.46 -4.54 -0.01
C SER A 368 20.25 -4.56 -1.30
N GLY A 369 19.93 -3.65 -2.22
CA GLY A 369 20.76 -3.40 -3.37
C GLY A 369 21.89 -2.46 -2.99
N LYS A 370 23.13 -2.93 -3.01
CA LYS A 370 24.31 -2.06 -3.27
C LYS A 370 24.21 -1.50 -4.69
N ILE A 371 23.12 -0.83 -5.01
CA ILE A 371 22.88 -0.39 -6.37
C ILE A 371 23.86 0.77 -6.55
N GLU A 372 24.88 0.55 -7.39
CA GLU A 372 25.72 1.61 -7.91
C GLU A 372 24.84 2.43 -8.87
N TYR A 373 24.02 3.30 -8.29
CA TYR A 373 22.97 4.06 -8.97
C TYR A 373 23.56 5.14 -9.87
N CYS A 374 24.67 5.73 -9.43
CA CYS A 374 25.08 7.03 -9.92
C CYS A 374 25.95 6.91 -11.17
N ARG A 375 25.36 7.23 -12.33
CA ARG A 375 26.05 7.25 -13.62
C ARG A 375 26.00 8.62 -14.27
N LEU A 376 26.78 9.54 -13.72
CA LEU A 376 26.99 10.88 -14.27
C LEU A 376 27.84 10.89 -15.55
N ASP A 377 28.41 9.74 -15.94
CA ASP A 377 29.17 9.55 -17.17
C ASP A 377 28.28 9.46 -18.41
N ILE A 378 26.96 9.32 -18.24
CA ILE A 378 26.01 9.22 -19.35
C ILE A 378 25.87 10.60 -20.03
N PRO A 379 25.99 10.68 -21.37
CA PRO A 379 25.80 11.93 -22.10
C PRO A 379 24.42 12.54 -21.83
N PHE A 380 24.42 13.83 -21.49
CA PHE A 380 23.24 14.59 -21.07
C PHE A 380 22.10 14.56 -22.10
N GLU A 381 22.38 14.81 -23.39
CA GLU A 381 21.33 14.90 -24.43
C GLU A 381 20.58 13.56 -24.65
N PRO A 382 21.27 12.41 -24.83
CA PRO A 382 20.62 11.11 -24.82
C PRO A 382 19.80 10.82 -23.56
N LEU A 383 20.33 11.19 -22.38
CA LEU A 383 19.63 10.96 -21.12
C LEU A 383 18.34 11.78 -21.01
N LYS A 384 18.40 13.06 -21.37
CA LYS A 384 17.25 13.97 -21.46
C LYS A 384 16.18 13.42 -22.40
N LYS A 385 16.56 12.95 -23.59
CA LYS A 385 15.64 12.34 -24.56
C LYS A 385 14.97 11.10 -24.00
N PHE A 386 15.75 10.23 -23.33
CA PHE A 386 15.24 9.02 -22.71
C PHE A 386 14.19 9.30 -21.63
N PHE A 387 14.47 10.20 -20.68
CA PHE A 387 13.47 10.55 -19.66
C PHE A 387 12.21 11.17 -20.25
N ALA A 388 12.38 12.08 -21.23
CA ALA A 388 11.27 12.73 -21.90
C ALA A 388 10.35 11.74 -22.63
N SER A 389 10.90 10.66 -23.20
CA SER A 389 10.12 9.66 -23.93
C SER A 389 9.64 8.52 -23.02
N ALA A 390 10.57 7.81 -22.37
CA ALA A 390 10.35 6.58 -21.62
C ALA A 390 9.57 6.78 -20.32
N TRP A 391 9.77 7.90 -19.63
CA TRP A 391 9.04 8.20 -18.40
C TRP A 391 7.90 9.18 -18.64
N ILE A 392 8.21 10.43 -18.98
CA ILE A 392 7.23 11.52 -19.06
C ILE A 392 6.25 11.26 -20.21
N GLY A 393 6.77 10.94 -21.40
CA GLY A 393 5.97 10.63 -22.59
C GLY A 393 5.05 9.43 -22.39
N TYR A 394 5.57 8.33 -21.85
CA TYR A 394 4.78 7.16 -21.52
C TYR A 394 3.65 7.47 -20.53
N LYS A 395 3.94 8.21 -19.46
CA LYS A 395 2.95 8.59 -18.45
C LYS A 395 1.88 9.52 -19.00
N LEU A 396 2.27 10.50 -19.80
CA LEU A 396 1.35 11.39 -20.49
C LEU A 396 0.38 10.61 -21.40
N LYS A 397 0.90 9.64 -22.17
CA LYS A 397 0.07 8.77 -23.02
C LYS A 397 -0.91 7.95 -22.18
N PHE A 398 -0.43 7.31 -21.11
CA PHE A 398 -1.26 6.52 -20.21
C PHE A 398 -2.44 7.32 -19.64
N TYR A 399 -2.19 8.51 -19.07
CA TYR A 399 -3.24 9.34 -18.48
C TYR A 399 -4.20 9.90 -19.53
N LYS A 400 -3.70 10.24 -20.73
CA LYS A 400 -4.54 10.71 -21.84
C LYS A 400 -5.51 9.63 -22.32
N GLU A 401 -5.03 8.41 -22.49
CA GLU A 401 -5.86 7.25 -22.86
C GLU A 401 -6.89 6.92 -21.75
N ARG A 402 -6.46 6.95 -20.49
CA ARG A 402 -7.34 6.69 -19.34
C ARG A 402 -8.40 7.76 -19.16
N SER A 403 -8.06 9.04 -19.29
CA SER A 403 -9.03 10.14 -19.25
C SER A 403 -10.11 9.97 -20.32
N ARG A 404 -9.70 9.72 -21.58
CA ARG A 404 -10.63 9.49 -22.70
C ARG A 404 -11.51 8.26 -22.48
N SER A 405 -10.94 7.14 -22.05
CA SER A 405 -11.68 5.91 -21.81
C SER A 405 -12.71 6.08 -20.69
N SER A 406 -12.32 6.69 -19.57
CA SER A 406 -13.25 6.95 -18.46
C SER A 406 -14.38 7.90 -18.87
N ARG A 407 -14.07 8.98 -19.61
CA ARG A 407 -15.10 9.92 -20.11
C ARG A 407 -16.11 9.24 -21.03
N LYS A 408 -15.64 8.39 -21.96
CA LYS A 408 -16.53 7.61 -22.84
C LYS A 408 -17.44 6.69 -22.04
N LYS A 409 -16.88 5.93 -21.08
CA LYS A 409 -17.66 5.02 -20.22
C LYS A 409 -18.71 5.77 -19.40
N PHE A 410 -18.36 6.92 -18.85
CA PHE A 410 -19.32 7.78 -18.15
C PHE A 410 -20.50 8.15 -19.05
N PHE A 411 -20.23 8.64 -20.27
CA PHE A 411 -21.26 9.07 -21.21
C PHE A 411 -22.18 7.92 -21.63
N TYR A 412 -21.62 6.76 -21.98
CA TYR A 412 -22.42 5.58 -22.35
C TYR A 412 -23.32 5.11 -21.19
N LEU A 413 -22.80 5.03 -19.96
CA LEU A 413 -23.59 4.60 -18.80
C LEU A 413 -24.63 5.65 -18.41
N ALA A 414 -24.32 6.94 -18.55
CA ALA A 414 -25.26 8.03 -18.28
C ALA A 414 -26.44 7.99 -19.25
N ILE A 415 -26.17 7.93 -20.55
CA ILE A 415 -27.23 7.84 -21.57
C ILE A 415 -28.05 6.56 -21.39
N ALA A 416 -27.40 5.42 -21.17
CA ALA A 416 -28.11 4.16 -20.98
C ALA A 416 -29.06 4.23 -19.77
N GLY A 417 -28.58 4.73 -18.63
CA GLY A 417 -29.42 4.89 -17.44
C GLY A 417 -30.57 5.88 -17.64
N GLU A 418 -30.29 7.05 -18.22
CA GLU A 418 -31.30 8.08 -18.48
C GLU A 418 -32.37 7.60 -19.47
N THR A 419 -31.96 6.92 -20.55
CA THR A 419 -32.89 6.33 -21.53
C THR A 419 -33.82 5.31 -20.89
N ILE A 420 -33.28 4.46 -19.99
CA ILE A 420 -34.08 3.49 -19.25
C ILE A 420 -35.12 4.19 -18.36
N PHE A 421 -34.74 5.24 -17.64
CA PHE A 421 -35.69 5.99 -16.80
C PHE A 421 -36.77 6.72 -17.61
N VAL A 422 -36.40 7.33 -18.74
CA VAL A 422 -37.38 7.97 -19.66
C VAL A 422 -38.35 6.92 -20.21
N LEU A 423 -37.85 5.75 -20.61
CA LEU A 423 -38.70 4.66 -21.09
C LEU A 423 -39.64 4.15 -19.99
N THR A 424 -39.16 3.96 -18.76
CA THR A 424 -40.02 3.60 -17.62
C THR A 424 -41.11 4.63 -17.44
N LEU A 425 -40.80 5.93 -17.47
CA LEU A 425 -41.80 6.98 -17.29
C LEU A 425 -42.90 6.90 -18.35
N ILE A 426 -42.53 6.69 -19.61
CA ILE A 426 -43.49 6.50 -20.71
C ILE A 426 -44.38 5.28 -20.44
N LEU A 427 -43.79 4.14 -20.08
CA LEU A 427 -44.54 2.91 -19.79
C LEU A 427 -45.46 3.06 -18.56
N ALA A 428 -45.01 3.78 -17.54
CA ALA A 428 -45.79 4.06 -16.34
C ALA A 428 -46.99 4.96 -16.66
N VAL A 429 -46.83 5.97 -17.53
CA VAL A 429 -47.94 6.81 -18.01
C VAL A 429 -48.94 6.00 -18.83
N ILE A 430 -48.45 5.13 -19.74
CA ILE A 430 -49.31 4.24 -20.54
C ILE A 430 -50.11 3.31 -19.61
N HIS A 431 -49.45 2.68 -18.64
CA HIS A 431 -50.08 1.81 -17.65
C HIS A 431 -51.11 2.56 -16.81
N ALA A 432 -50.75 3.73 -16.28
CA ALA A 432 -51.65 4.56 -15.46
C ALA A 432 -52.85 5.11 -16.23
N ALA A 433 -52.72 5.37 -17.54
CA ALA A 433 -53.81 5.82 -18.39
C ALA A 433 -54.82 4.72 -18.73
N GLY A 434 -54.62 3.48 -18.26
CA GLY A 434 -55.49 2.35 -18.61
C GLY A 434 -55.27 1.82 -20.03
N ILE A 435 -54.29 2.36 -20.76
CA ILE A 435 -53.99 1.96 -22.14
C ILE A 435 -53.28 0.59 -22.08
N GLY A 436 -54.00 -0.47 -22.44
CA GLY A 436 -53.60 -1.87 -22.23
C GLY A 436 -54.53 -2.68 -21.32
N HIS A 437 -55.45 -2.01 -20.61
CA HIS A 437 -56.51 -2.65 -19.81
C HIS A 437 -57.86 -2.72 -20.53
N TRP A 438 -57.99 -2.10 -21.71
CA TRP A 438 -59.28 -1.78 -22.33
C TRP A 438 -59.90 -2.89 -23.21
N GLU A 439 -59.29 -4.07 -23.30
CA GLU A 439 -59.97 -5.26 -23.79
C GLU A 439 -59.80 -6.41 -22.80
N ILE A 440 -60.92 -6.93 -22.30
CA ILE A 440 -61.10 -8.05 -21.36
C ILE A 440 -60.39 -9.35 -21.82
N ARG A 441 -59.71 -9.35 -22.98
CA ARG A 441 -58.97 -10.48 -23.55
C ARG A 441 -57.45 -10.47 -23.38
N ASN A 442 -56.79 -9.35 -23.04
CA ASN A 442 -55.32 -9.27 -23.03
C ASN A 442 -54.73 -8.99 -21.62
N VAL A 443 -55.06 -9.85 -20.64
CA VAL A 443 -54.49 -9.80 -19.27
C VAL A 443 -52.95 -9.78 -19.28
N GLU A 444 -52.34 -10.47 -20.26
CA GLU A 444 -50.89 -10.55 -20.44
C GLU A 444 -50.24 -9.18 -20.69
N GLY A 445 -50.90 -8.26 -21.41
CA GLY A 445 -50.36 -6.94 -21.73
C GLY A 445 -50.22 -6.04 -20.51
N SER A 446 -51.22 -6.06 -19.62
CA SER A 446 -51.21 -5.32 -18.36
C SER A 446 -50.09 -5.81 -17.43
N LEU A 447 -49.93 -7.13 -17.29
CA LEU A 447 -48.89 -7.73 -16.44
C LEU A 447 -47.49 -7.41 -16.97
N MET A 448 -47.31 -7.41 -18.31
CA MET A 448 -46.03 -7.04 -18.93
C MET A 448 -45.68 -5.57 -18.71
N LEU A 449 -46.65 -4.65 -18.81
CA LEU A 449 -46.44 -3.24 -18.48
C LEU A 449 -46.04 -3.07 -17.01
N ALA A 450 -46.75 -3.71 -16.09
CA ALA A 450 -46.41 -3.69 -14.66
C ALA A 450 -44.99 -4.22 -14.42
N TYR A 451 -44.66 -5.39 -14.98
CA TYR A 451 -43.33 -5.99 -14.90
C TYR A 451 -42.23 -5.03 -15.37
N LEU A 452 -42.39 -4.43 -16.56
CA LEU A 452 -41.39 -3.50 -17.10
C LEU A 452 -41.27 -2.22 -16.26
N THR A 453 -42.38 -1.67 -15.77
CA THR A 453 -42.35 -0.46 -14.92
C THR A 453 -41.69 -0.68 -13.56
N ILE A 454 -41.69 -1.91 -13.04
CA ILE A 454 -40.99 -2.28 -11.79
C ILE A 454 -39.51 -2.60 -12.06
N THR A 455 -39.21 -3.33 -13.14
CA THR A 455 -37.87 -3.89 -13.38
C THR A 455 -36.90 -2.93 -14.06
N LEU A 456 -37.37 -2.10 -15.01
CA LEU A 456 -36.51 -1.14 -15.70
C LEU A 456 -35.85 -0.13 -14.75
N PRO A 457 -36.54 0.46 -13.74
CA PRO A 457 -35.90 1.31 -12.73
C PRO A 457 -34.81 0.60 -11.93
N ALA A 458 -34.98 -0.70 -11.62
CA ALA A 458 -33.96 -1.47 -10.92
C ALA A 458 -32.69 -1.63 -11.77
N VAL A 459 -32.84 -1.92 -13.07
CA VAL A 459 -31.72 -1.96 -14.03
C VAL A 459 -31.06 -0.58 -14.17
N GLY A 460 -31.86 0.48 -14.29
CA GLY A 460 -31.36 1.87 -14.32
C GLY A 460 -30.57 2.23 -13.07
N SER A 461 -31.05 1.79 -11.89
CA SER A 461 -30.38 1.99 -10.60
C SER A 461 -29.07 1.22 -10.50
N ALA A 462 -29.02 -0.03 -10.99
CA ALA A 462 -27.77 -0.79 -11.05
C ALA A 462 -26.72 -0.14 -11.96
N ILE A 463 -27.13 0.38 -13.13
CA ILE A 463 -26.24 1.14 -14.02
C ILE A 463 -25.73 2.40 -13.33
N ALA A 464 -26.60 3.13 -12.64
CA ALA A 464 -26.22 4.31 -11.86
C ALA A 464 -25.25 3.96 -10.74
N ALA A 465 -25.48 2.87 -10.01
CA ALA A 465 -24.59 2.37 -8.96
C ALA A 465 -23.19 2.03 -9.51
N VAL A 466 -23.11 1.29 -10.62
CA VAL A 466 -21.83 1.00 -11.29
C VAL A 466 -21.13 2.29 -11.72
N ARG A 467 -21.87 3.26 -12.26
CA ARG A 467 -21.32 4.56 -12.68
C ARG A 467 -20.73 5.34 -11.49
N VAL A 468 -21.46 5.40 -10.37
CA VAL A 468 -21.05 6.10 -9.14
C VAL A 468 -19.85 5.40 -8.50
N GLN A 469 -19.92 4.08 -8.30
CA GLN A 469 -18.84 3.30 -7.69
C GLN A 469 -17.51 3.39 -8.46
N ARG A 470 -17.59 3.51 -9.80
CA ARG A 470 -16.42 3.64 -10.68
C ARG A 470 -15.87 5.04 -10.80
N GLU A 471 -16.66 6.04 -10.42
CA GLU A 471 -16.31 7.46 -10.45
C GLU A 471 -15.70 7.90 -11.77
N TYR A 472 -16.25 7.41 -12.89
CA TYR A 472 -15.63 7.60 -14.20
C TYR A 472 -15.43 9.07 -14.55
N LEU A 473 -16.36 9.95 -14.18
CA LEU A 473 -16.27 11.39 -14.40
C LEU A 473 -15.12 12.00 -13.60
N ARG A 474 -15.14 11.85 -12.26
CA ARG A 474 -14.10 12.35 -11.35
C ARG A 474 -12.70 11.88 -11.79
N ASN A 475 -12.58 10.60 -12.15
CA ASN A 475 -11.34 10.03 -12.64
C ASN A 475 -10.91 10.65 -13.98
N SER A 476 -11.85 10.91 -14.89
CA SER A 476 -11.53 11.54 -16.18
C SER A 476 -11.02 12.97 -16.03
N GLU A 477 -11.62 13.74 -15.13
CA GLU A 477 -11.24 15.13 -14.82
C GLU A 477 -9.88 15.17 -14.15
N ARG A 478 -9.68 14.33 -13.13
CA ARG A 478 -8.41 14.18 -12.43
C ARG A 478 -7.27 13.79 -13.37
N TYR A 479 -7.47 12.78 -14.22
CA TYR A 479 -6.48 12.43 -15.25
C TYR A 479 -6.25 13.56 -16.26
N SER A 480 -7.28 14.35 -16.60
CA SER A 480 -7.11 15.50 -17.49
C SER A 480 -6.26 16.60 -16.85
N HIS A 481 -6.40 16.81 -15.53
CA HIS A 481 -5.57 17.75 -14.78
C HIS A 481 -4.10 17.31 -14.79
N ILE A 482 -3.82 16.05 -14.48
CA ILE A 482 -2.46 15.49 -14.54
C ILE A 482 -1.87 15.61 -15.94
N VAL A 483 -2.66 15.36 -17.00
CA VAL A 483 -2.19 15.52 -18.39
C VAL A 483 -1.72 16.95 -18.67
N ARG A 484 -2.37 17.98 -18.11
CA ARG A 484 -1.94 19.38 -18.28
C ARG A 484 -0.56 19.60 -17.62
N HIS A 485 -0.41 19.17 -16.37
CA HIS A 485 0.86 19.24 -15.62
C HIS A 485 1.98 18.48 -16.31
N LEU A 486 1.75 17.22 -16.69
CA LEU A 486 2.75 16.42 -17.42
C LEU A 486 3.10 16.99 -18.80
N THR A 487 2.19 17.71 -19.44
CA THR A 487 2.48 18.41 -20.69
C THR A 487 3.40 19.61 -20.45
N ALA A 488 3.19 20.35 -19.35
CA ALA A 488 4.08 21.44 -18.94
C ALA A 488 5.49 20.91 -18.63
N ILE A 489 5.59 19.87 -17.80
CA ILE A 489 6.87 19.19 -17.49
C ILE A 489 7.56 18.73 -18.77
N LYS A 490 6.84 18.04 -19.67
CA LYS A 490 7.42 17.58 -20.95
C LYS A 490 7.96 18.73 -21.79
N ASN A 491 7.29 19.88 -21.78
CA ASN A 491 7.75 21.07 -22.49
C ASN A 491 8.96 21.70 -21.79
N GLN A 492 8.99 21.76 -20.46
CA GLN A 492 10.16 22.22 -19.69
C GLN A 492 11.36 21.33 -19.96
N THR A 493 11.24 20.00 -19.91
CA THR A 493 12.33 19.03 -20.19
C THR A 493 13.00 19.27 -21.55
N ARG A 494 12.28 19.79 -22.54
CA ARG A 494 12.87 20.11 -23.87
C ARG A 494 13.85 21.29 -23.82
N HIS A 495 13.65 22.22 -22.89
CA HIS A 495 14.44 23.45 -22.77
C HIS A 495 15.54 23.37 -21.71
N VAL A 496 15.55 22.30 -20.90
CA VAL A 496 16.58 22.00 -19.91
C VAL A 496 17.97 21.95 -20.57
N ARG A 497 18.92 22.68 -19.97
CA ARG A 497 20.28 22.89 -20.51
C ARG A 497 21.36 22.11 -19.80
N ASP A 498 21.13 21.78 -18.53
CA ASP A 498 22.11 21.08 -17.70
C ASP A 498 21.46 20.00 -16.82
N MET A 499 22.31 19.24 -16.12
CA MET A 499 21.87 18.12 -15.29
C MET A 499 21.07 18.59 -14.06
N GLY A 500 21.40 19.74 -13.48
CA GLY A 500 20.70 20.25 -12.28
C GLY A 500 19.26 20.64 -12.61
N GLU A 501 19.05 21.36 -13.71
CA GLU A 501 17.73 21.66 -14.24
C GLU A 501 16.95 20.37 -14.59
N LEU A 502 17.63 19.34 -15.12
CA LEU A 502 16.99 18.05 -15.41
C LEU A 502 16.52 17.38 -14.13
N CYS A 503 17.37 17.35 -13.11
CA CYS A 503 17.04 16.77 -11.81
C CYS A 503 15.81 17.43 -11.20
N GLY A 504 15.75 18.77 -11.17
CA GLY A 504 14.59 19.50 -10.64
C GLY A 504 13.29 19.17 -11.39
N VAL A 505 13.34 19.04 -12.72
CA VAL A 505 12.15 18.65 -13.52
C VAL A 505 11.74 17.19 -13.26
N LEU A 506 12.69 16.29 -12.99
CA LEU A 506 12.40 14.90 -12.65
C LEU A 506 11.86 14.73 -11.22
N GLU A 507 12.29 15.56 -10.28
CA GLU A 507 11.73 15.65 -8.94
C GLU A 507 10.28 16.14 -8.98
N GLU A 508 9.98 17.19 -9.75
CA GLU A 508 8.61 17.68 -9.95
C GLU A 508 7.73 16.58 -10.59
N MET A 509 8.26 15.84 -11.57
CA MET A 509 7.60 14.67 -12.16
C MET A 509 7.29 13.59 -11.11
N ASN A 510 8.25 13.30 -10.24
CA ASN A 510 8.08 12.34 -9.16
C ASN A 510 7.00 12.81 -8.18
N GLU A 511 7.07 14.06 -7.70
CA GLU A 511 6.12 14.65 -6.77
C GLU A 511 4.68 14.58 -7.32
N ILE A 512 4.45 15.01 -8.57
CA ILE A 512 3.11 14.97 -9.18
C ILE A 512 2.58 13.53 -9.28
N THR A 513 3.42 12.58 -9.69
CA THR A 513 2.96 11.19 -9.83
C THR A 513 2.73 10.48 -8.50
N LEU A 514 3.52 10.79 -7.47
CA LEU A 514 3.35 10.25 -6.12
C LEU A 514 2.18 10.90 -5.39
N ARG A 515 2.05 12.24 -5.44
CA ARG A 515 0.92 12.98 -4.85
C ARG A 515 -0.41 12.46 -5.39
N GLU A 516 -0.48 12.16 -6.69
CA GLU A 516 -1.64 11.48 -7.26
C GLU A 516 -1.94 10.16 -6.53
N GLN A 517 -0.96 9.27 -6.36
CA GLN A 517 -1.22 8.00 -5.65
C GLN A 517 -1.58 8.21 -4.17
N GLN A 518 -1.00 9.21 -3.50
CA GLN A 518 -1.34 9.56 -2.12
C GLN A 518 -2.78 10.07 -1.99
N ASP A 519 -3.22 10.94 -2.90
CA ASP A 519 -4.59 11.45 -2.94
C ASP A 519 -5.61 10.32 -3.15
N TRP A 520 -5.30 9.32 -3.98
CA TRP A 520 -6.10 8.09 -4.06
C TRP A 520 -6.19 7.45 -2.68
N ARG A 521 -5.07 7.21 -2.03
CA ARG A 521 -5.03 6.56 -0.73
C ARG A 521 -5.81 7.32 0.35
N ILE A 522 -5.71 8.64 0.41
CA ILE A 522 -6.46 9.51 1.34
C ILE A 522 -7.97 9.35 1.12
N ILE A 523 -8.43 9.62 -0.11
CA ILE A 523 -9.86 9.63 -0.44
C ILE A 523 -10.52 8.29 -0.08
N PHE A 524 -9.81 7.18 -0.34
CA PHE A 524 -10.35 5.85 -0.10
C PHE A 524 -10.20 5.36 1.34
N ARG A 525 -9.20 5.86 2.09
CA ARG A 525 -9.06 5.56 3.51
C ARG A 525 -10.21 6.17 4.32
N PHE A 526 -10.61 7.41 4.03
CA PHE A 526 -11.69 8.08 4.76
C PHE A 526 -13.10 7.61 4.36
N ARG A 527 -13.25 7.02 3.16
CA ARG A 527 -14.53 6.42 2.72
C ARG A 527 -14.78 4.98 3.19
N ARG A 528 -13.94 4.42 4.08
CA ARG A 528 -14.16 3.06 4.61
C ARG A 528 -15.44 2.90 5.46
N ILE A 529 -16.23 3.97 5.69
CA ILE A 529 -17.32 3.99 6.68
C ILE A 529 -18.70 4.28 6.09
N GLU A 530 -18.83 4.79 4.86
CA GLU A 530 -20.14 4.97 4.24
C GLU A 530 -20.45 3.76 3.36
N ALA A 531 -21.01 2.74 4.00
CA ALA A 531 -21.64 1.62 3.33
C ALA A 531 -22.65 2.13 2.27
N MET A 532 -22.64 1.49 1.10
CA MET A 532 -23.89 1.18 0.41
C MET A 532 -24.67 0.19 1.26
#